data_AF-A0A1R3JMV5-F1
#
_entry.id   AF-A0A1R3JMV5-F1
#
_cell.length_a   1.000
_cell.length_b   1.000
_cell.length_c   1.000
_cell.angle_alpha   90.00
_cell.angle_beta   90.00
_cell.angle_gamma   90.00
#
_symmetry.space_group_name_H-M   'P 1'
#
loop_
_entity.id
_entity.type
_entity.pdbx_description
1 polymer ?
#
loop_
_entity_poly.entity_id
_entity_poly.type
_entity_poly.pdbx_seq_one_letter_code
_entity_poly.pdbx_strand_id
1 'polypeptide(L)'
;MENRSFDHMLGWMKKINPEINGVDGTQWNPLSTTDPNSKKLFVNNQAHFVDPDPGHSFQAIREQIFGSNDTSANPPPMNGFAQQAYSMDPSTNMSHSVMNGFNPDMVAVYNSLVSEFAVFDR
;
A
#
# COMPACT_ATOMS: atom_id res chain seq x y z
N MET A 1 -8.36 -8.34 5.33
CA MET A 1 -8.96 -7.18 4.64
C MET A 1 -8.69 -7.39 3.17
N GLU A 2 -9.72 -7.72 2.39
CA GLU A 2 -9.57 -8.19 0.99
C GLU A 2 -9.16 -7.04 0.05
N ASN A 3 -9.71 -5.84 0.27
CA ASN A 3 -9.56 -4.72 -0.68
C ASN A 3 -8.71 -3.56 -0.13
N ARG A 4 -8.16 -3.70 1.09
CA ARG A 4 -7.37 -2.66 1.75
C ARG A 4 -6.24 -3.32 2.53
N SER A 5 -5.01 -3.03 2.12
CA SER A 5 -3.82 -3.52 2.84
C SER A 5 -3.76 -2.92 4.25
N PHE A 6 -2.95 -3.53 5.12
CA PHE A 6 -2.71 -2.99 6.47
C PHE A 6 -2.26 -1.53 6.40
N ASP A 7 -1.32 -1.20 5.52
CA ASP A 7 -0.79 0.15 5.37
C ASP A 7 -1.84 1.16 4.89
N HIS A 8 -2.82 0.70 4.11
CA HIS A 8 -3.92 1.54 3.65
C HIS A 8 -4.78 2.04 4.82
N MET A 9 -5.01 1.22 5.85
CA MET A 9 -5.83 1.57 7.01
C MET A 9 -5.02 2.14 8.17
N LEU A 10 -3.87 1.53 8.47
CA LEU A 10 -3.10 1.75 9.69
C LEU A 10 -1.66 2.21 9.46
N GLY A 11 -1.17 2.20 8.21
CA GLY A 11 0.23 2.52 7.93
C GLY A 11 0.63 3.91 8.41
N TRP A 12 -0.23 4.91 8.24
CA TRP A 12 0.03 6.29 8.70
C TRP A 12 -0.16 6.49 10.20
N MET A 13 -0.70 5.50 10.92
CA MET A 13 -0.81 5.54 12.38
C MET A 13 0.55 5.47 13.07
N LYS A 14 1.63 5.14 12.34
CA LYS A 14 3.01 5.30 12.79
C LYS A 14 3.31 6.70 13.34
N LYS A 15 2.62 7.74 12.86
CA LYS A 15 2.74 9.11 13.38
C LYS A 15 2.23 9.27 14.81
N ILE A 16 1.30 8.41 15.23
CA ILE A 16 0.67 8.39 16.55
C ILE A 16 1.39 7.39 17.45
N ASN A 17 1.62 6.17 16.95
CA ASN A 17 2.38 5.13 17.63
C ASN A 17 3.60 4.74 16.78
N PRO A 18 4.80 5.26 17.10
CA PRO A 18 6.03 4.96 16.35
C PRO A 18 6.47 3.49 16.35
N GLU A 19 5.92 2.66 17.24
CA GLU A 19 6.22 1.21 17.29
C GLU A 19 5.57 0.44 16.14
N ILE A 20 4.55 1.01 15.50
CA ILE A 20 3.91 0.42 14.32
C ILE A 20 4.90 0.42 13.15
N ASN A 21 5.06 -0.74 12.53
CA ASN A 21 5.75 -0.94 11.28
C ASN A 21 4.93 -0.44 10.08
N GLY A 22 4.67 0.86 10.06
CA GLY A 22 3.91 1.54 9.01
C GLY A 22 4.75 2.44 8.11
N VAL A 23 4.08 3.35 7.43
CA VAL A 23 4.65 4.25 6.41
C VAL A 23 4.88 5.66 6.95
N ASP A 24 5.85 6.35 6.36
CA ASP A 24 6.20 7.75 6.67
C ASP A 24 6.25 8.64 5.43
N GLY A 25 5.92 8.09 4.26
CA GLY A 25 5.92 8.79 2.97
C GLY A 25 7.23 8.69 2.21
N THR A 26 8.25 8.02 2.76
CA THR A 26 9.49 7.72 2.04
C THR A 26 9.37 6.46 1.17
N GLN A 27 8.37 5.61 1.45
CA GLN A 27 8.09 4.39 0.69
C GLN A 27 7.46 4.73 -0.66
N TRP A 28 7.80 3.95 -1.69
CA TRP A 28 7.31 4.15 -3.05
C TRP A 28 7.27 2.82 -3.82
N ASN A 29 6.53 2.80 -4.92
CA ASN A 29 6.55 1.74 -5.93
C ASN A 29 6.78 2.34 -7.32
N PRO A 30 7.55 1.69 -8.19
CA PRO A 30 7.63 2.09 -9.59
C PRO A 30 6.32 1.75 -10.32
N LEU A 31 5.98 2.52 -11.35
CA LEU A 31 4.86 2.20 -12.24
C LEU A 31 5.15 0.95 -13.11
N SER A 32 6.42 0.62 -13.30
CA SER A 32 6.92 -0.58 -13.96
C SER A 32 8.23 -1.04 -13.33
N THR A 33 8.31 -2.29 -12.90
CA THR A 33 9.47 -2.89 -12.23
C THR A 33 10.58 -3.29 -13.20
N THR A 34 10.27 -3.38 -14.50
CA THR A 34 11.23 -3.71 -15.56
C THR A 34 11.92 -2.48 -16.15
N ASP A 35 11.38 -1.28 -15.91
CA ASP A 35 11.95 -0.02 -16.37
C ASP A 35 12.73 0.69 -15.24
N PRO A 36 14.07 0.78 -15.32
CA PRO A 36 14.87 1.44 -14.28
C PRO A 36 14.58 2.95 -14.16
N ASN A 37 14.00 3.58 -15.18
CA ASN A 37 13.62 4.98 -15.19
C ASN A 37 12.12 5.20 -14.92
N SER A 38 11.41 4.16 -14.48
CA SER A 38 9.98 4.23 -14.26
C SER A 38 9.59 5.32 -13.26
N LYS A 39 8.43 5.94 -13.50
CA LYS A 39 7.84 6.90 -12.57
C LYS A 39 7.67 6.25 -11.20
N LYS A 40 8.17 6.91 -10.16
CA LYS A 40 7.96 6.51 -8.77
C LYS A 40 6.66 7.09 -8.25
N LEU A 41 5.81 6.26 -7.66
CA LEU A 41 4.63 6.66 -6.92
C LEU A 41 4.94 6.48 -5.44
N PHE A 42 4.98 7.59 -4.72
CA PHE A 42 5.20 7.59 -3.27
C PHE A 42 3.90 7.33 -2.53
N VAL A 43 4.02 6.68 -1.37
CA VAL A 43 2.88 6.49 -0.48
C VAL A 43 2.43 7.83 0.10
N ASN A 44 1.13 8.10 0.07
CA ASN A 44 0.50 9.31 0.61
C ASN A 44 -0.71 8.97 1.50
N ASN A 45 -1.26 9.96 2.20
CA ASN A 45 -2.33 9.78 3.20
C ASN A 45 -3.68 10.38 2.75
N GLN A 46 -3.94 10.38 1.45
CA GLN A 46 -5.10 11.03 0.83
C GLN A 46 -6.15 10.02 0.37
N ALA A 47 -6.18 8.80 0.95
CA ALA A 47 -7.18 7.80 0.60
C ALA A 47 -8.60 8.32 0.84
N HIS A 48 -9.52 7.98 -0.06
CA HIS A 48 -10.93 8.32 0.07
C HIS A 48 -11.73 7.11 0.57
N PHE A 49 -12.92 7.35 1.13
CA PHE A 49 -13.76 6.26 1.64
C PHE A 49 -14.25 5.29 0.55
N VAL A 50 -14.35 5.79 -0.68
CA VAL A 50 -14.60 4.99 -1.88
C VAL A 50 -13.27 4.83 -2.60
N ASP A 51 -12.79 3.59 -2.66
CA ASP A 51 -11.50 3.26 -3.26
C ASP A 51 -11.73 2.17 -4.33
N PRO A 52 -11.02 2.19 -5.46
CA PRO A 52 -11.10 1.14 -6.47
C PRO A 52 -10.78 -0.24 -5.87
N ASP A 53 -11.27 -1.29 -6.52
CA ASP A 53 -11.03 -2.69 -6.14
C ASP A 53 -9.84 -3.24 -6.95
N PRO A 54 -8.59 -3.18 -6.42
CA PRO A 54 -7.44 -3.74 -7.12
C PRO A 54 -7.52 -5.26 -7.15
N GLY A 55 -6.65 -5.87 -7.96
CA GLY A 55 -6.64 -7.32 -8.13
C GLY A 55 -6.32 -8.03 -6.82
N HIS A 56 -7.22 -8.89 -6.37
CA HIS A 56 -7.06 -9.70 -5.15
C HIS A 56 -6.91 -11.21 -5.46
N SER A 57 -6.66 -11.58 -6.72
CA SER A 57 -6.31 -12.95 -7.10
C SER A 57 -4.90 -13.33 -6.61
N PHE A 58 -4.60 -14.63 -6.51
CA PHE A 58 -3.25 -15.09 -6.15
C PHE A 58 -2.16 -14.55 -7.09
N GLN A 59 -2.46 -14.44 -8.38
CA GLN A 59 -1.55 -13.90 -9.37
C GLN A 59 -1.32 -12.40 -9.16
N ALA A 60 -2.38 -11.64 -8.89
CA ALA A 60 -2.29 -10.21 -8.61
C ALA A 60 -1.52 -9.94 -7.31
N ILE A 61 -1.81 -10.69 -6.23
CA ILE A 61 -1.10 -10.58 -4.95
C ILE A 61 0.38 -10.92 -5.12
N ARG A 62 0.70 -11.99 -5.87
CA ARG A 62 2.10 -12.32 -6.18
C ARG A 62 2.79 -11.17 -6.91
N GLU A 63 2.15 -10.58 -7.92
CA GLU A 63 2.70 -9.44 -8.63
C GLU A 63 2.87 -8.22 -7.73
N GLN A 64 1.93 -7.91 -6.86
CA GLN A 64 2.04 -6.81 -5.90
C GLN A 64 3.26 -6.98 -4.97
N ILE A 65 3.46 -8.20 -4.44
CA ILE A 65 4.54 -8.53 -3.50
C ILE A 65 5.92 -8.58 -4.18
N PHE A 66 6.02 -9.18 -5.37
CA PHE A 66 7.30 -9.47 -6.02
C PHE A 66 7.63 -8.58 -7.21
N GLY A 67 6.64 -7.86 -7.74
CA GLY A 67 6.78 -7.07 -8.96
C GLY A 67 6.97 -7.90 -10.22
N SER A 68 6.95 -9.24 -10.12
CA SER A 68 7.28 -10.16 -11.22
C SER A 68 6.76 -11.58 -10.95
N ASN A 69 6.98 -12.49 -11.91
CA ASN A 69 6.73 -13.93 -11.76
C ASN A 69 7.78 -14.68 -10.95
N ASP A 70 8.95 -14.06 -10.71
CA ASP A 70 9.97 -14.62 -9.84
C ASP A 70 9.65 -14.33 -8.38
N THR A 71 9.48 -15.38 -7.59
CA THR A 71 9.15 -15.30 -6.15
C THR A 71 10.30 -15.71 -5.25
N SER A 72 11.54 -15.71 -5.76
CA SER A 72 12.73 -16.18 -5.03
C SER A 72 13.28 -15.17 -4.01
N ALA A 73 12.97 -13.88 -4.16
CA ALA A 73 13.48 -12.81 -3.30
C ALA A 73 13.01 -12.94 -1.85
N ASN A 74 13.94 -12.81 -0.90
CA ASN A 74 13.65 -12.84 0.54
C ASN A 74 14.52 -11.79 1.29
N PRO A 75 13.93 -10.75 1.91
CA PRO A 75 12.49 -10.46 1.94
C PRO A 75 11.96 -10.09 0.54
N PRO A 76 10.64 -10.26 0.28
CA PRO A 76 10.04 -9.83 -0.97
C PRO A 76 10.18 -8.30 -1.16
N PRO A 77 10.33 -7.79 -2.39
CA PRO A 77 10.56 -6.37 -2.65
C PRO A 77 9.39 -5.42 -2.33
N MET A 78 8.15 -5.92 -2.33
CA MET A 78 6.92 -5.12 -2.09
C MET A 78 6.77 -3.94 -3.06
N ASN A 79 7.16 -4.13 -4.33
CA ASN A 79 7.31 -3.04 -5.31
C ASN A 79 6.37 -3.13 -6.52
N GLY A 80 5.38 -4.03 -6.52
CA GLY A 80 4.50 -4.27 -7.66
C GLY A 80 3.09 -3.66 -7.54
N PHE A 81 2.75 -3.00 -6.44
CA PHE A 81 1.40 -2.50 -6.19
C PHE A 81 0.94 -1.49 -7.24
N ALA A 82 1.79 -0.50 -7.55
CA ALA A 82 1.46 0.52 -8.55
C ALA A 82 1.39 -0.06 -9.97
N GLN A 83 2.28 -1.00 -10.31
CA GLN A 83 2.29 -1.69 -11.61
C GLN A 83 1.04 -2.54 -11.80
N GLN A 84 0.67 -3.35 -10.81
CA GLN A 84 -0.49 -4.23 -10.88
C GLN A 84 -1.79 -3.41 -10.99
N ALA A 85 -1.90 -2.30 -10.27
CA ALA A 85 -3.02 -1.37 -10.43
C ALA A 85 -3.06 -0.74 -11.84
N TYR A 86 -1.89 -0.37 -12.38
CA TYR A 86 -1.78 0.23 -13.72
C TYR A 86 -2.17 -0.75 -14.84
N SER A 87 -1.93 -2.05 -14.66
CA SER A 87 -2.34 -3.08 -15.62
C SER A 87 -3.85 -3.29 -15.68
N MET A 88 -4.57 -2.92 -14.62
CA MET A 88 -6.04 -2.92 -14.58
C MET A 88 -6.65 -1.61 -15.10
N ASP A 89 -6.01 -0.47 -14.81
CA ASP A 89 -6.41 0.86 -15.27
C ASP A 89 -5.19 1.68 -15.70
N PRO A 90 -5.00 1.89 -17.03
CA PRO A 90 -3.84 2.60 -17.57
C PRO A 90 -3.90 4.12 -17.38
N SER A 91 -4.89 4.67 -16.66
CA SER A 91 -4.98 6.11 -16.40
C SER A 91 -4.12 6.61 -15.23
N THR A 92 -3.35 5.72 -14.58
CA THR A 92 -2.60 5.94 -13.32
C THR A 92 -3.43 6.30 -12.09
N ASN A 93 -4.74 6.56 -12.25
CA ASN A 93 -5.63 6.89 -11.15
C ASN A 93 -5.70 5.75 -10.12
N MET A 94 -5.92 4.52 -10.58
CA MET A 94 -5.94 3.36 -9.68
C MET A 94 -4.59 3.16 -8.98
N SER A 95 -3.47 3.35 -9.69
CA SER A 95 -2.13 3.29 -9.09
C SER A 95 -1.96 4.32 -7.98
N HIS A 96 -2.48 5.54 -8.17
CA HIS A 96 -2.47 6.57 -7.13
C HIS A 96 -3.39 6.21 -5.95
N SER A 97 -4.58 5.66 -6.19
CA SER A 97 -5.49 5.19 -5.13
C SER A 97 -4.88 4.08 -4.28
N VAL A 98 -4.31 3.04 -4.90
CA VAL A 98 -3.69 1.91 -4.19
C VAL A 98 -2.48 2.35 -3.36
N MET A 99 -1.74 3.36 -3.83
CA MET A 99 -0.59 3.91 -3.11
C MET A 99 -0.97 4.93 -2.03
N ASN A 100 -2.26 5.24 -1.86
CA ASN A 100 -2.74 6.06 -0.75
C ASN A 100 -3.12 5.19 0.45
N GLY A 101 -2.98 5.74 1.65
CA GLY A 101 -3.62 5.25 2.87
C GLY A 101 -4.46 6.35 3.54
N PHE A 102 -5.21 6.00 4.58
CA PHE A 102 -6.00 6.97 5.32
C PHE A 102 -5.09 7.87 6.16
N ASN A 103 -5.38 9.16 6.16
CA ASN A 103 -4.96 10.04 7.25
C ASN A 103 -5.60 9.53 8.55
N PRO A 104 -4.84 9.34 9.65
CA PRO A 104 -5.37 8.91 10.94
C PRO A 104 -6.65 9.61 11.41
N ASP A 105 -6.77 10.91 11.13
CA ASP A 105 -7.93 11.71 11.54
C ASP A 105 -9.22 11.33 10.81
N MET A 106 -9.14 10.69 9.63
CA MET A 106 -10.30 10.23 8.86
C MET A 106 -10.87 8.90 9.35
N VAL A 107 -10.13 8.19 10.20
CA VAL A 107 -10.51 6.88 10.75
C VAL A 107 -10.38 6.90 12.28
N ALA A 108 -11.06 7.87 12.91
CA ALA A 108 -10.93 8.19 14.33
C ALA A 108 -11.07 6.99 15.28
N VAL A 109 -11.94 6.02 14.99
CA VAL A 109 -12.09 4.81 15.80
C VAL A 109 -10.79 3.98 15.80
N TYR A 110 -10.18 3.78 14.62
CA TYR A 110 -8.91 3.06 14.51
C TYR A 110 -7.77 3.84 15.16
N ASN A 111 -7.78 5.17 15.04
CA ASN A 111 -6.82 6.04 15.73
C ASN A 111 -6.88 5.78 17.25
N SER A 112 -8.06 5.84 17.87
CA SER A 112 -8.22 5.55 19.30
C SER A 112 -7.80 4.13 19.67
N LEU A 113 -8.14 3.12 18.85
CA LEU A 113 -7.73 1.74 19.13
C LEU A 113 -6.21 1.56 19.09
N VAL A 114 -5.53 2.21 18.14
CA VAL A 114 -4.07 2.19 18.03
C VAL A 114 -3.39 2.90 19.21
N SER A 115 -4.00 3.98 19.72
CA SER A 115 -3.45 4.71 20.87
C SER A 115 -3.62 3.95 22.19
N GLU A 116 -4.73 3.23 22.36
CA GLU A 116 -5.12 2.66 23.65
C GLU A 116 -4.88 1.15 23.77
N PHE A 117 -4.61 0.45 22.65
CA PHE A 117 -4.43 -1.00 22.63
C PHE A 117 -3.23 -1.42 21.78
N ALA A 118 -2.81 -2.67 21.97
CA ALA A 118 -1.77 -3.28 21.18
C ALA A 118 -2.24 -3.55 19.74
N VAL A 119 -1.35 -3.28 18.79
CA VAL A 119 -1.52 -3.59 17.36
C VAL A 119 -0.62 -4.78 17.03
N PHE A 120 -1.17 -5.79 16.34
CA PHE A 120 -0.37 -6.89 15.79
C PHE A 120 -0.06 -6.58 14.32
N ASP A 121 1.22 -6.37 14.01
CA ASP A 121 1.71 -5.93 12.70
C ASP A 121 2.88 -6.78 12.16
N ARG A 122 3.15 -7.94 12.79
CA ARG A 122 4.19 -8.91 12.44
C ARG A 122 3.76 -10.35 12.72
#